data_AF-A0A2K3LRP5-F1
#
_entry.id   AF-A0A2K3LRP5-F1
#
_cell.length_a   1.000
_cell.length_b   1.000
_cell.length_c   1.000
_cell.angle_alpha   90.00
_cell.angle_beta   90.00
_cell.angle_gamma   90.00
#
_symmetry.space_group_name_H-M   'P 1'
#
loop_
_entity.id
_entity.type
_entity.pdbx_description
1 polymer ?
#
loop_
_entity_poly.entity_id
_entity_poly.type
_entity_poly.pdbx_seq_one_letter_code
_entity_poly.pdbx_strand_id
1 'polypeptide(L)'
;MLHELLLALLGYTGDLIIDRRHNLSADTPISDQCTFKLAPDISFIDPSDRELIERIITLGFYYRELERFSAKSRNLNWIRSENVNPLENKENPSVYRRALANGIVEILSIYTSSILHIEQLLLAETMPLLATVTQGLNKFFTLLPPLYELILEIERGDIRGGQLLNLLHKKCHCGVPELQTCIQRLLWHGHQVMYNQLASWMVYGILEDRHGEFFISRGTLMKWCPITCIASMAN
;
A
#
# COMPACT_ATOMS: atom_id res chain seq x y z
N MET A 1 21.69 -19.11 4.24
CA MET A 1 20.66 -19.34 5.29
C MET A 1 20.26 -18.10 6.07
N LEU A 2 20.95 -17.71 7.15
CA LEU A 2 20.52 -16.58 8.01
C LEU A 2 20.38 -15.28 7.23
N HIS A 3 21.43 -14.87 6.52
CA HIS A 3 21.45 -13.62 5.78
C HIS A 3 20.41 -13.61 4.64
N GLU A 4 20.26 -14.72 3.92
CA GLU A 4 19.25 -14.85 2.86
C GLU A 4 17.82 -14.80 3.41
N LEU A 5 17.55 -15.37 4.58
CA LEU A 5 16.24 -15.29 5.21
C LEU A 5 15.89 -13.86 5.63
N LEU A 6 16.86 -13.14 6.22
CA LEU A 6 16.66 -11.73 6.59
C LEU A 6 16.49 -10.83 5.36
N LEU A 7 17.27 -11.08 4.29
CA LEU A 7 17.11 -10.38 3.01
C LEU A 7 15.75 -10.64 2.38
N ALA A 8 15.28 -11.89 2.40
CA ALA A 8 13.95 -12.23 1.91
C ALA A 8 12.83 -11.57 2.70
N LEU A 9 13.00 -11.40 4.01
CA LEU A 9 12.08 -10.63 4.85
C LEU A 9 12.04 -9.14 4.48
N LEU A 10 13.12 -8.60 3.91
CA LEU A 10 13.16 -7.25 3.32
C LEU A 10 12.72 -7.22 1.84
N GLY A 11 12.16 -8.32 1.32
CA GLY A 11 11.64 -8.40 -0.04
C GLY A 11 12.67 -8.77 -1.11
N TYR A 12 13.92 -9.04 -0.75
CA TYR A 12 14.95 -9.46 -1.70
C TYR A 12 15.00 -10.98 -1.83
N THR A 13 14.66 -11.48 -3.02
CA THR A 13 14.77 -12.91 -3.33
C THR A 13 16.19 -13.28 -3.77
N GLY A 14 16.54 -14.55 -3.62
CA GLY A 14 17.86 -15.10 -3.98
C GLY A 14 17.75 -16.56 -4.39
N ASP A 15 18.86 -17.30 -4.32
CA ASP A 15 18.91 -18.70 -4.76
C ASP A 15 18.13 -19.63 -3.81
N LEU A 16 18.14 -19.32 -2.51
CA LEU A 16 17.41 -20.09 -1.51
C LEU A 16 15.90 -19.82 -1.52
N ILE A 17 15.53 -18.54 -1.66
CA ILE A 17 14.14 -18.07 -1.60
C ILE A 17 13.83 -17.44 -2.95
N ILE A 18 13.09 -18.20 -3.74
CA ILE A 18 12.82 -17.90 -5.14
C ILE A 18 11.44 -17.24 -5.22
N ASP A 19 11.35 -16.17 -6.00
CA ASP A 19 10.07 -15.63 -6.41
C ASP A 19 9.56 -16.38 -7.65
N ARG A 20 8.38 -17.03 -7.55
CA ARG A 20 7.75 -17.65 -8.72
C ARG A 20 7.37 -16.65 -9.83
N ARG A 21 7.35 -15.34 -9.58
CA ARG A 21 7.10 -14.30 -10.59
C ARG A 21 8.33 -13.97 -11.45
N HIS A 22 9.35 -14.83 -11.51
CA HIS A 22 10.72 -14.60 -11.99
C HIS A 22 10.96 -13.95 -13.39
N ASN A 23 9.95 -13.39 -14.08
CA ASN A 23 10.07 -12.89 -15.45
C ASN A 23 9.23 -11.64 -15.82
N LEU A 24 8.80 -10.77 -14.91
CA LEU A 24 7.98 -9.63 -15.35
C LEU A 24 8.30 -8.29 -14.67
N SER A 25 8.22 -7.25 -15.50
CA SER A 25 8.47 -5.82 -15.23
C SER A 25 7.57 -5.25 -14.13
N ALA A 26 7.91 -4.04 -13.66
CA ALA A 26 7.22 -3.30 -12.59
C ALA A 26 5.70 -3.13 -12.74
N ASP A 27 5.14 -3.45 -13.91
CA ASP A 27 3.74 -3.30 -14.30
C ASP A 27 2.88 -4.56 -14.11
N THR A 28 3.39 -5.66 -13.54
CA THR A 28 2.54 -6.84 -13.33
C THR A 28 1.40 -6.61 -12.35
N PRO A 29 0.19 -7.11 -12.62
CA PRO A 29 -0.90 -7.06 -11.66
C PRO A 29 -0.48 -7.71 -10.33
N ILE A 30 -0.93 -7.12 -9.24
CA ILE A 30 -0.68 -7.62 -7.88
C ILE A 30 -1.28 -9.02 -7.80
N SER A 31 -0.50 -10.04 -7.39
CA SER A 31 -1.04 -11.41 -7.31
C SER A 31 -1.67 -11.69 -5.96
N ASP A 32 -2.84 -12.31 -6.01
CA ASP A 32 -3.70 -12.65 -4.87
C ASP A 32 -3.04 -13.53 -3.81
N GLN A 33 -1.94 -14.20 -4.17
CA GLN A 33 -1.26 -15.15 -3.31
C GLN A 33 0.23 -14.84 -3.18
N CYS A 34 0.82 -15.27 -2.06
CA CYS A 34 2.25 -15.23 -1.82
C CYS A 34 2.99 -16.03 -2.90
N THR A 35 4.01 -15.39 -3.48
CA THR A 35 4.80 -15.97 -4.59
C THR A 35 6.20 -16.42 -4.16
N PHE A 36 6.59 -16.10 -2.93
CA PHE A 36 7.87 -16.52 -2.35
C PHE A 36 7.78 -17.99 -1.96
N LYS A 37 8.76 -18.77 -2.43
CA LYS A 37 8.91 -20.17 -2.07
C LYS A 37 10.36 -20.50 -1.78
N LEU A 38 10.57 -21.44 -0.88
CA LEU A 38 11.87 -22.05 -0.69
C LEU A 38 12.20 -22.94 -1.91
N ALA A 39 13.44 -22.91 -2.37
CA ALA A 39 13.87 -23.74 -3.50
C ALA A 39 13.57 -25.23 -3.22
N PRO A 40 13.05 -25.98 -4.21
CA PRO A 40 12.71 -27.40 -4.04
C PRO A 40 13.95 -28.26 -3.80
N ASP A 41 15.11 -27.83 -4.29
CA ASP A 41 16.35 -28.63 -4.34
C ASP A 41 17.13 -28.64 -3.01
N ILE A 42 16.60 -27.98 -1.97
CA ILE A 42 17.22 -27.90 -0.66
C ILE A 42 16.84 -29.13 0.18
N SER A 43 17.74 -30.09 0.29
CA SER A 43 17.56 -31.32 1.08
C SER A 43 18.15 -31.26 2.50
N PHE A 44 18.87 -30.18 2.84
CA PHE A 44 19.57 -30.06 4.14
C PHE A 44 18.71 -29.46 5.26
N ILE A 45 17.46 -29.06 4.98
CA ILE A 45 16.54 -28.46 5.94
C ILE A 45 15.50 -29.51 6.34
N ASP A 46 15.25 -29.64 7.63
CA ASP A 46 14.21 -30.51 8.17
C ASP A 46 12.82 -30.07 7.65
N PRO A 47 11.89 -30.99 7.33
CA PRO A 47 10.55 -30.63 6.90
C PRO A 47 9.82 -29.67 7.85
N SER A 48 10.02 -29.76 9.17
CA SER A 48 9.40 -28.85 10.13
C SER A 48 9.97 -27.43 10.04
N ASP A 49 11.29 -27.30 9.91
CA ASP A 49 11.97 -26.02 9.69
C ASP A 49 11.58 -25.40 8.34
N ARG A 50 11.37 -26.24 7.32
CA ARG A 50 10.91 -25.81 6.00
C ARG A 50 9.53 -25.15 6.07
N GLU A 51 8.57 -25.76 6.75
CA GLU A 51 7.24 -25.16 6.95
C GLU A 51 7.30 -23.82 7.70
N LEU A 52 8.17 -23.72 8.72
CA LEU A 52 8.38 -22.48 9.46
C LEU A 52 8.99 -21.38 8.58
N ILE A 53 10.00 -21.71 7.79
CA ILE A 53 10.62 -20.78 6.85
C ILE A 53 9.60 -20.32 5.82
N GLU A 54 8.83 -21.24 5.22
CA GLU A 54 7.79 -20.92 4.24
C GLU A 54 6.71 -20.01 4.84
N ARG A 55 6.37 -20.16 6.12
CA ARG A 55 5.49 -19.23 6.82
C ARG A 55 6.14 -17.86 7.00
N ILE A 56 7.39 -17.80 7.44
CA ILE A 56 8.12 -16.54 7.71
C ILE A 56 8.30 -15.71 6.45
N ILE A 57 8.68 -16.32 5.32
CA ILE A 57 8.92 -15.60 4.05
C ILE A 57 7.65 -14.94 3.49
N THR A 58 6.45 -15.37 3.91
CA THR A 58 5.20 -14.67 3.53
C THR A 58 5.20 -13.21 3.99
N LEU A 59 5.83 -12.90 5.13
CA LEU A 59 5.97 -11.52 5.59
C LEU A 59 6.83 -10.68 4.64
N GLY A 60 7.91 -11.27 4.12
CA GLY A 60 8.77 -10.63 3.14
C GLY A 60 8.05 -10.33 1.83
N PHE A 61 7.17 -11.23 1.39
CA PHE A 61 6.28 -10.99 0.26
C PHE A 61 5.35 -9.80 0.54
N TYR A 62 4.64 -9.79 1.67
CA TYR A 62 3.76 -8.67 2.01
C TYR A 62 4.52 -7.35 2.11
N TYR A 63 5.69 -7.35 2.74
CA TYR A 63 6.57 -6.17 2.82
C TYR A 63 6.86 -5.62 1.42
N ARG A 64 7.30 -6.47 0.49
CA ARG A 64 7.65 -6.06 -0.86
C ARG A 64 6.47 -5.46 -1.63
N GLU A 65 5.27 -6.07 -1.52
CA GLU A 65 4.10 -5.54 -2.23
C GLU A 65 3.60 -4.22 -1.61
N LEU A 66 3.63 -4.09 -0.28
CA LEU A 66 3.31 -2.84 0.41
C LEU A 66 4.30 -1.71 0.03
N GLU A 67 5.59 -2.04 -0.07
CA GLU A 67 6.64 -1.12 -0.51
C GLU A 67 6.45 -0.72 -1.97
N ARG A 68 6.16 -1.68 -2.85
CA ARG A 68 5.85 -1.44 -4.27
C ARG A 68 4.69 -0.45 -4.42
N PHE A 69 3.58 -0.68 -3.73
CA PHE A 69 2.44 0.24 -3.75
C PHE A 69 2.83 1.64 -3.27
N SER A 70 3.62 1.71 -2.19
CA SER A 70 4.05 2.98 -1.61
C SER A 70 4.95 3.75 -2.57
N ALA A 71 5.90 3.08 -3.22
CA ALA A 71 6.78 3.65 -4.21
C ALA A 71 6.01 4.13 -5.45
N LYS A 72 5.08 3.32 -5.95
CA LYS A 72 4.20 3.65 -7.08
C LYS A 72 3.35 4.90 -6.79
N SER A 73 2.69 4.95 -5.64
CA SER A 73 1.81 6.05 -5.24
C SER A 73 2.55 7.36 -4.92
N ARG A 74 3.82 7.27 -4.48
CA ARG A 74 4.69 8.43 -4.22
C ARG A 74 5.40 8.93 -5.47
N ASN A 75 5.45 8.15 -6.54
CA ASN A 75 6.17 8.50 -7.76
C ASN A 75 5.59 9.80 -8.37
N LEU A 76 6.45 10.81 -8.55
CA LEU A 76 6.10 12.12 -9.08
C LEU A 76 6.46 12.27 -10.57
N ASN A 77 6.72 11.17 -11.29
CA ASN A 77 7.13 11.22 -12.69
C ASN A 77 6.13 11.97 -13.58
N TRP A 78 4.85 12.04 -13.19
CA TRP A 78 3.85 12.88 -13.87
C TRP A 78 4.23 14.37 -13.91
N ILE A 79 4.88 14.91 -12.86
CA ILE A 79 5.34 16.32 -12.79
C ILE A 79 6.42 16.59 -13.83
N ARG A 80 7.23 15.58 -14.19
CA ARG A 80 8.31 15.71 -15.18
C ARG A 80 7.84 15.45 -16.60
N SER A 81 6.60 14.97 -16.80
CA SER A 81 6.12 14.46 -18.10
C SER A 81 5.19 15.41 -18.85
N GLU A 82 5.36 16.74 -18.70
CA GLU A 82 4.63 17.72 -19.54
C GLU A 82 4.89 17.57 -21.05
N ASN A 83 5.89 16.77 -21.46
CA ASN A 83 6.34 16.65 -22.86
C ASN A 83 6.21 15.27 -23.53
N VAL A 84 5.47 14.27 -23.02
CA VAL A 84 5.37 12.97 -23.71
C VAL A 84 3.95 12.37 -23.73
N ASN A 85 3.44 12.27 -24.98
CA ASN A 85 2.36 11.48 -25.58
C ASN A 85 1.18 10.98 -24.69
N PRO A 86 -0.09 11.29 -25.05
CA PRO A 86 -1.29 10.92 -24.28
C PRO A 86 -1.78 9.46 -24.44
N LEU A 87 -0.95 8.54 -24.98
CA LEU A 87 -1.35 7.16 -25.32
C LEU A 87 -0.90 6.09 -24.32
N GLU A 88 -0.11 6.45 -23.33
CA GLU A 88 0.19 5.54 -22.22
C GLU A 88 -0.82 5.80 -21.10
N ASN A 89 -1.52 4.76 -20.65
CA ASN A 89 -2.44 4.78 -19.50
C ASN A 89 -1.69 5.21 -18.22
N LYS A 90 -1.38 6.50 -18.08
CA LYS A 90 -0.82 7.09 -16.87
C LYS A 90 -1.96 7.15 -15.86
N GLU A 91 -1.93 6.24 -14.89
CA GLU A 91 -2.81 6.31 -13.73
C GLU A 91 -2.78 7.73 -13.16
N ASN A 92 -3.94 8.38 -13.07
CA ASN A 92 -4.01 9.73 -12.54
C ASN A 92 -3.51 9.73 -11.09
N PRO A 93 -2.55 10.59 -10.74
CA PRO A 93 -2.01 10.63 -9.39
C PRO A 93 -3.12 11.05 -8.42
N SER A 94 -3.17 10.38 -7.26
CA SER A 94 -4.12 10.65 -6.17
C SER A 94 -3.38 11.19 -4.96
N VAL A 95 -3.83 12.32 -4.40
CA VAL A 95 -3.23 12.91 -3.19
C VAL A 95 -3.52 12.03 -1.99
N TYR A 96 -4.72 11.46 -1.93
CA TYR A 96 -5.16 10.58 -0.85
C TYR A 96 -4.40 9.25 -0.84
N ARG A 97 -4.16 8.63 -2.01
CA ARG A 97 -3.29 7.44 -2.10
C ARG A 97 -1.86 7.74 -1.71
N ARG A 98 -1.35 8.93 -2.06
CA ARG A 98 0.00 9.35 -1.64
C ARG A 98 0.09 9.53 -0.12
N ALA A 99 -0.92 10.12 0.50
CA ALA A 99 -0.97 10.23 1.96
C ALA A 99 -1.04 8.85 2.63
N LEU A 100 -1.86 7.93 2.09
CA LEU A 100 -1.89 6.54 2.54
C LEU A 100 -0.52 5.87 2.41
N ALA A 101 0.16 6.04 1.26
CA ALA A 101 1.50 5.50 1.03
C ALA A 101 2.52 6.00 2.06
N ASN A 102 2.44 7.26 2.48
CA ASN A 102 3.31 7.76 3.57
C ASN A 102 3.03 7.02 4.88
N GLY A 103 1.76 6.76 5.21
CA GLY A 103 1.39 5.98 6.38
C GLY A 103 1.88 4.52 6.30
N ILE A 104 1.82 3.89 5.13
CA ILE A 104 2.35 2.53 4.94
C ILE A 104 3.87 2.52 5.14
N VAL A 105 4.59 3.51 4.59
CA VAL A 105 6.05 3.64 4.78
C VAL A 105 6.42 3.77 6.26
N GLU A 106 5.64 4.50 7.07
CA GLU A 106 5.85 4.54 8.52
C GLU A 106 5.73 3.14 9.14
N ILE A 107 4.71 2.36 8.79
CA ILE A 107 4.53 0.99 9.29
C ILE A 107 5.70 0.08 8.85
N LEU A 108 6.10 0.16 7.59
CA LEU A 108 7.24 -0.61 7.05
C LEU A 108 8.56 -0.22 7.72
N SER A 109 8.74 1.02 8.15
CA SER A 109 9.93 1.44 8.90
C SER A 109 10.04 0.76 10.27
N ILE A 110 8.90 0.54 10.95
CA ILE A 110 8.84 -0.18 12.23
C ILE A 110 9.17 -1.66 12.03
N TYR A 111 8.71 -2.24 10.92
CA TYR A 111 9.06 -3.61 10.51
C TYR A 111 10.55 -3.76 10.25
N THR A 112 11.12 -2.88 9.42
CA THR A 112 12.55 -2.88 9.07
C THR A 112 13.42 -2.72 10.32
N SER A 113 13.01 -1.84 11.25
CA SER A 113 13.71 -1.66 12.53
C SER A 113 13.66 -2.91 13.41
N SER A 114 12.56 -3.66 13.38
CA SER A 114 12.43 -4.93 14.11
C SER A 114 13.34 -6.01 13.51
N ILE A 115 13.47 -6.07 12.18
CA ILE A 115 14.42 -6.98 11.51
C ILE A 115 15.86 -6.63 11.90
N LEU A 116 16.22 -5.36 11.84
CA LEU A 116 17.57 -4.90 12.20
C LEU A 116 17.90 -5.24 13.66
N HIS A 117 16.93 -5.13 14.57
CA HIS A 117 17.11 -5.56 15.95
C HIS A 117 17.31 -7.08 16.08
N ILE A 118 16.55 -7.89 15.33
CA ILE A 118 16.72 -9.35 15.29
C ILE A 118 18.11 -9.70 14.76
N GLU A 119 18.60 -9.03 13.71
CA GLU A 119 19.94 -9.23 13.17
C GLU A 119 21.01 -8.98 14.24
N GLN A 120 20.91 -7.87 14.97
CA GLN A 120 21.83 -7.56 16.07
C GLN A 120 21.84 -8.65 17.15
N LEU A 121 20.67 -9.15 17.54
CA LEU A 121 20.56 -10.24 18.53
C LEU A 121 21.23 -11.52 18.04
N LEU A 122 21.02 -11.88 16.78
CA LEU A 122 21.61 -13.08 16.17
C LEU A 122 23.14 -12.98 16.01
N LEU A 123 23.69 -11.77 15.89
CA LEU A 123 25.13 -11.53 15.86
C LEU A 123 25.76 -11.55 17.26
N ALA A 124 25.01 -11.13 18.28
CA ALA A 124 25.50 -11.00 19.66
C ALA A 124 25.46 -12.32 20.45
N GLU A 125 24.43 -13.15 20.23
CA GLU A 125 24.18 -14.36 21.01
C GLU A 125 23.99 -15.59 20.09
N THR A 126 24.41 -16.77 20.56
CA THR A 126 24.10 -18.05 19.90
C THR A 126 22.65 -18.46 20.20
N MET A 127 21.71 -17.75 19.60
CA MET A 127 20.28 -18.06 19.68
C MET A 127 19.80 -18.90 18.49
N PRO A 128 18.76 -19.73 18.68
CA PRO A 128 18.12 -20.45 17.59
C PRO A 128 17.43 -19.49 16.61
N LEU A 129 18.00 -19.35 15.40
CA LEU A 129 17.58 -18.43 14.35
C LEU A 129 16.07 -18.34 14.13
N LEU A 130 15.43 -19.48 13.84
CA LEU A 130 14.01 -19.51 13.46
C LEU A 130 13.09 -19.12 14.62
N ALA A 131 13.46 -19.46 15.85
CA ALA A 131 12.68 -19.09 17.03
C ALA A 131 12.76 -17.58 17.27
N THR A 132 13.97 -17.00 17.24
CA THR A 132 14.17 -15.56 17.42
C THR A 132 13.44 -14.74 16.35
N VAL A 133 13.51 -15.15 15.08
CA VAL A 133 12.82 -14.48 13.97
C VAL A 133 11.29 -14.60 14.12
N THR A 134 10.78 -15.80 14.41
CA THR A 134 9.33 -16.03 14.57
C THR A 134 8.76 -15.20 15.72
N GLN A 135 9.45 -15.19 16.87
CA GLN A 135 9.02 -14.43 18.04
C GLN A 135 9.10 -12.92 17.78
N GLY A 136 10.22 -12.44 17.23
CA GLY A 136 10.44 -11.01 16.97
C GLY A 136 9.46 -10.43 15.93
N LEU A 137 8.99 -11.26 15.00
CA LEU A 137 8.06 -10.85 13.94
C LEU A 137 6.60 -11.23 14.20
N ASN A 138 6.28 -11.84 15.34
CA ASN A 138 4.94 -12.37 15.63
C ASN A 138 3.82 -11.33 15.40
N LYS A 139 4.04 -10.09 15.84
CA LYS A 139 3.09 -8.97 15.66
C LYS A 139 2.77 -8.69 14.18
N PHE A 140 3.73 -8.89 13.28
CA PHE A 140 3.57 -8.55 11.87
C PHE A 140 2.80 -9.61 11.07
N PHE A 141 2.73 -10.84 11.56
CA PHE A 141 1.84 -11.86 10.98
C PHE A 141 0.36 -11.46 11.08
N THR A 142 -0.01 -10.69 12.09
CA THR A 142 -1.38 -10.19 12.23
C THR A 142 -1.60 -8.88 11.48
N LEU A 143 -0.56 -8.06 11.30
CA LEU A 143 -0.67 -6.71 10.72
C LEU A 143 -0.53 -6.68 9.20
N LEU A 144 0.48 -7.35 8.63
CA LEU A 144 0.79 -7.21 7.21
C LEU A 144 -0.26 -7.82 6.27
N PRO A 145 -0.85 -9.01 6.54
CA PRO A 145 -1.84 -9.59 5.62
C PRO A 145 -3.11 -8.72 5.45
N PRO A 146 -3.76 -8.21 6.51
CA PRO A 146 -4.91 -7.31 6.34
C PRO A 146 -4.57 -5.99 5.64
N LEU A 147 -3.35 -5.47 5.84
CA LEU A 147 -2.88 -4.29 5.13
C LEU A 147 -2.65 -4.56 3.65
N TYR A 148 -2.15 -5.74 3.31
CA TYR A 148 -2.00 -6.16 1.93
C TYR A 148 -3.36 -6.29 1.21
N GLU A 149 -4.34 -6.93 1.86
CA GLU A 149 -5.72 -7.02 1.34
C GLU A 149 -6.35 -5.64 1.12
N LEU A 150 -6.09 -4.69 2.04
CA LEU A 150 -6.54 -3.31 1.88
C LEU A 150 -5.96 -2.66 0.61
N ILE A 151 -4.66 -2.85 0.34
CA ILE A 151 -4.02 -2.32 -0.88
C ILE A 151 -4.59 -2.99 -2.13
N LEU A 152 -4.78 -4.31 -2.11
CA LEU A 152 -5.43 -5.03 -3.20
C LEU A 152 -6.82 -4.46 -3.52
N GLU A 153 -7.63 -4.20 -2.49
CA GLU A 153 -8.96 -3.60 -2.63
C GLU A 153 -8.89 -2.20 -3.24
N ILE A 154 -7.91 -1.38 -2.84
CA ILE A 154 -7.70 -0.02 -3.34
C ILE A 154 -7.27 -0.01 -4.81
N GLU A 155 -6.30 -0.84 -5.19
CA GLU A 155 -5.79 -0.86 -6.56
C GLU A 155 -6.80 -1.50 -7.53
N ARG A 156 -7.53 -2.55 -7.12
CA ARG A 156 -8.56 -3.18 -7.95
C ARG A 156 -9.79 -2.30 -8.15
N GLY A 157 -10.25 -1.66 -7.08
CA GLY A 157 -11.43 -0.80 -7.12
C GLY A 157 -11.16 0.60 -7.67
N ASP A 158 -9.92 0.89 -8.07
CA ASP A 158 -9.41 2.23 -8.35
C ASP A 158 -9.92 3.28 -7.34
N ILE A 159 -9.89 2.93 -6.05
CA ILE A 159 -10.47 3.75 -4.97
C ILE A 159 -9.62 5.00 -4.75
N ARG A 160 -10.24 6.17 -4.77
CA ARG A 160 -9.60 7.50 -4.71
C ARG A 160 -10.36 8.47 -3.81
N GLY A 161 -9.72 9.57 -3.45
CA GLY A 161 -10.35 10.64 -2.66
C GLY A 161 -11.04 10.20 -1.37
N GLY A 162 -12.21 10.78 -1.11
CA GLY A 162 -13.02 10.46 0.08
C GLY A 162 -13.49 9.00 0.17
N GLN A 163 -13.59 8.26 -0.95
CA GLN A 163 -13.93 6.84 -0.92
C GLN A 163 -12.86 6.02 -0.18
N LEU A 164 -11.59 6.40 -0.33
CA LEU A 164 -10.47 5.78 0.36
C LEU A 164 -10.56 6.01 1.88
N LEU A 165 -10.94 7.22 2.30
CA LEU A 165 -11.19 7.51 3.72
C LEU A 165 -12.34 6.68 4.28
N ASN A 166 -13.44 6.55 3.54
CA ASN A 166 -14.57 5.74 3.94
C ASN A 166 -14.20 4.25 4.09
N LEU A 167 -13.36 3.74 3.19
CA LEU A 167 -12.85 2.37 3.26
C LEU A 167 -12.01 2.16 4.54
N LEU A 168 -11.05 3.05 4.79
CA LEU A 168 -10.20 3.00 5.99
C LEU A 168 -11.04 3.10 7.27
N HIS A 169 -12.03 3.99 7.30
CA HIS A 169 -12.93 4.12 8.45
C HIS A 169 -13.72 2.84 8.70
N LYS A 170 -14.22 2.17 7.65
CA LYS A 170 -14.92 0.89 7.80
C LYS A 170 -14.02 -0.20 8.37
N LYS A 171 -12.78 -0.30 7.87
CA LYS A 171 -11.81 -1.33 8.30
C LYS A 171 -11.22 -1.06 9.69
N CYS A 172 -11.28 0.18 10.17
CA CYS A 172 -10.85 0.57 11.52
C CYS A 172 -11.64 -0.13 12.63
N HIS A 173 -12.89 -0.50 12.36
CA HIS A 173 -13.73 -1.25 13.31
C HIS A 173 -13.40 -2.74 13.28
N CYS A 174 -12.20 -3.10 13.74
CA CYS A 174 -11.75 -4.48 13.89
C CYS A 174 -11.52 -4.82 15.37
N GLY A 175 -11.76 -6.08 15.78
CA GLY A 175 -11.56 -6.54 17.16
C GLY A 175 -10.10 -6.74 17.57
N VAL A 176 -9.15 -6.34 16.73
CA VAL A 176 -7.70 -6.46 16.96
C VAL A 176 -7.13 -5.06 17.20
N PRO A 177 -6.70 -4.73 18.43
CA PRO A 177 -6.33 -3.35 18.80
C PRO A 177 -5.07 -2.86 18.08
N GLU A 178 -4.11 -3.75 17.80
CA GLU A 178 -2.89 -3.39 17.07
C GLU A 178 -3.22 -3.01 15.63
N LEU A 179 -4.08 -3.78 14.96
CA LEU A 179 -4.53 -3.50 13.61
C LEU A 179 -5.37 -2.22 13.56
N GLN A 180 -6.25 -2.03 14.54
CA GLN A 180 -7.05 -0.81 14.67
C GLN A 180 -6.13 0.42 14.76
N THR A 181 -5.10 0.37 15.59
CA THR A 181 -4.13 1.46 15.75
C THR A 181 -3.38 1.75 14.43
N CYS A 182 -2.98 0.71 13.70
CA CYS A 182 -2.37 0.85 12.38
C CYS A 182 -3.33 1.52 11.39
N ILE A 183 -4.57 1.06 11.27
CA ILE A 183 -5.56 1.64 10.34
C ILE A 183 -5.93 3.08 10.74
N GLN A 184 -6.03 3.37 12.03
CA GLN A 184 -6.22 4.74 12.52
C GLN A 184 -5.06 5.65 12.13
N ARG A 185 -3.82 5.16 12.19
CA ARG A 185 -2.66 5.91 11.73
C ARG A 185 -2.72 6.19 10.23
N LEU A 186 -3.13 5.22 9.42
CA LEU A 186 -3.35 5.41 7.98
C LEU A 186 -4.48 6.43 7.70
N LEU A 187 -5.58 6.33 8.44
CA LEU A 187 -6.71 7.25 8.35
C LEU A 187 -6.31 8.68 8.76
N TRP A 188 -5.44 8.83 9.76
CA TRP A 188 -4.89 10.13 10.17
C TRP A 188 -4.16 10.81 9.02
N HIS A 189 -3.30 10.09 8.28
CA HIS A 189 -2.62 10.64 7.09
C HIS A 189 -3.61 11.11 6.01
N GLY A 190 -4.66 10.32 5.75
CA GLY A 190 -5.72 10.71 4.82
C GLY A 190 -6.50 11.95 5.30
N HIS A 191 -6.82 12.03 6.59
CA HIS A 191 -7.50 13.19 7.17
C HIS A 191 -6.65 14.46 7.12
N GLN A 192 -5.32 14.39 7.22
CA GLN A 192 -4.47 15.58 7.05
C GLN A 192 -4.70 16.25 5.70
N VAL A 193 -4.80 15.46 4.61
CA VAL A 193 -5.12 15.98 3.28
C VAL A 193 -6.51 16.61 3.25
N MET A 194 -7.51 15.91 3.78
CA MET A 194 -8.89 16.39 3.82
C MET A 194 -9.03 17.70 4.60
N TYR A 195 -8.42 17.80 5.78
CA TYR A 195 -8.47 19.00 6.61
C TYR A 195 -7.75 20.17 5.97
N ASN A 196 -6.64 19.94 5.27
CA ASN A 196 -5.96 21.00 4.53
C ASN A 196 -6.82 21.52 3.38
N GLN A 197 -7.45 20.63 2.60
CA GLN A 197 -8.38 21.03 1.54
C GLN A 197 -9.59 21.78 2.10
N LEU A 198 -10.15 21.30 3.21
CA LEU A 198 -11.28 21.94 3.89
C LEU A 198 -10.91 23.32 4.44
N ALA A 199 -9.74 23.47 5.06
CA ALA A 199 -9.25 24.75 5.56
C ALA A 199 -9.00 25.75 4.42
N SER A 200 -8.40 25.30 3.32
CA SER A 200 -8.17 26.12 2.12
C SER A 200 -9.49 26.68 1.57
N TRP A 201 -10.52 25.82 1.53
CA TRP A 201 -11.86 26.20 1.12
C TRP A 201 -12.57 27.13 2.11
N MET A 202 -12.64 26.76 3.38
CA MET A 202 -13.43 27.50 4.39
C MET A 202 -12.82 28.86 4.74
N VAL A 203 -11.49 28.96 4.76
CA VAL A 203 -10.79 30.19 5.18
C VAL A 203 -10.53 31.11 4.00
N TYR A 204 -10.08 30.58 2.86
CA TYR A 204 -9.68 31.41 1.71
C TYR A 204 -10.67 31.37 0.54
N GLY A 205 -11.69 30.50 0.58
CA GLY A 205 -12.59 30.30 -0.56
C GLY A 205 -11.91 29.64 -1.76
N ILE A 206 -10.73 29.05 -1.57
CA ILE A 206 -9.93 28.45 -2.64
C ILE A 206 -10.19 26.96 -2.66
N LEU A 207 -10.64 26.46 -3.81
CA LEU A 207 -10.80 25.02 -4.03
C LEU A 207 -9.52 24.43 -4.63
N GLU A 208 -8.67 23.85 -3.78
CA GLU A 208 -7.44 23.16 -4.18
C GLU A 208 -7.69 21.66 -4.43
N ASP A 209 -8.30 21.36 -5.57
CA ASP A 209 -8.58 19.98 -5.99
C ASP A 209 -8.12 19.73 -7.43
N ARG A 210 -6.83 19.41 -7.59
CA ARG A 210 -6.21 19.17 -8.91
C ARG A 210 -6.70 17.88 -9.58
N HIS A 211 -7.18 16.92 -8.79
CA HIS A 211 -7.50 15.57 -9.26
C HIS A 211 -9.00 15.24 -9.14
N GLY A 212 -9.84 16.17 -8.68
CA GLY A 212 -11.29 15.96 -8.55
C GLY A 212 -11.64 14.97 -7.44
N GLU A 213 -10.83 14.90 -6.39
CA GLU A 213 -10.94 13.92 -5.31
C GLU A 213 -11.70 14.43 -4.08
N PHE A 214 -11.91 15.74 -4.00
CA PHE A 214 -12.60 16.38 -2.89
C PHE A 214 -14.12 16.35 -3.11
N PHE A 215 -14.89 16.31 -2.02
CA PHE A 215 -16.35 16.20 -2.10
C PHE A 215 -17.02 17.50 -2.57
N ILE A 216 -16.31 18.64 -2.56
CA ILE A 216 -16.77 19.90 -3.14
C ILE A 216 -16.19 20.04 -4.55
N SER A 217 -17.06 20.23 -5.54
CA SER A 217 -16.66 20.50 -6.92
C SER A 217 -17.22 21.84 -7.38
N ARG A 218 -16.53 22.49 -8.33
CA ARG A 218 -17.09 23.66 -9.01
C ARG A 218 -18.22 23.19 -9.90
N GLY A 219 -19.45 23.55 -9.55
CA GLY A 219 -20.58 23.37 -10.45
C GLY A 219 -20.36 24.19 -11.71
N THR A 220 -20.22 23.53 -12.86
CA THR A 220 -20.33 24.22 -14.14
C THR A 220 -21.77 24.71 -14.21
N LEU A 221 -21.99 26.01 -14.08
CA LEU A 221 -23.21 26.64 -14.56
C LEU A 221 -23.28 26.31 -16.06
N MET A 222 -24.00 25.24 -16.42
CA MET A 222 -24.55 25.13 -17.76
C MET A 222 -25.26 26.46 -17.98
N LYS A 223 -24.77 27.22 -18.96
CA LYS A 223 -25.36 28.46 -19.40
C LYS A 223 -26.88 28.26 -19.45
N TRP A 224 -27.60 28.92 -18.56
CA TRP A 224 -29.02 29.14 -18.77
C TRP A 224 -29.14 29.82 -20.14
N CYS A 225 -29.51 29.06 -21.16
CA CYS A 225 -29.82 29.58 -22.48
C CYS A 225 -31.21 30.23 -22.36
N PRO A 226 -31.38 31.56 -22.43
CA PRO A 226 -32.66 32.19 -22.11
C PRO A 226 -33.70 32.17 -23.25
N ILE A 227 -33.65 31.26 -24.24
CA ILE A 227 -34.37 31.50 -25.52
C ILE A 227 -35.26 30.36 -26.07
N THR A 228 -35.29 29.12 -25.55
CA THR A 228 -36.10 28.05 -26.20
C THR A 228 -37.13 27.37 -25.33
N CYS A 229 -37.89 28.13 -24.53
CA CYS A 229 -39.19 27.69 -24.03
C CYS A 229 -40.27 28.68 -24.48
N ILE A 230 -41.33 28.15 -25.12
CA ILE A 230 -42.52 28.81 -25.69
C ILE A 230 -42.44 29.03 -27.21
N ALA A 231 -42.48 27.93 -27.96
CA ALA A 231 -43.13 27.85 -29.28
C ALA A 231 -43.43 26.38 -29.63
N SER A 232 -44.36 25.75 -28.89
CA SER A 232 -44.99 24.49 -29.30
C SER A 232 -46.23 24.19 -28.45
N MET A 233 -47.25 25.03 -28.55
CA MET A 233 -48.65 24.61 -28.38
C MET A 233 -49.46 25.22 -29.52
N ALA A 234 -49.37 24.56 -30.67
CA ALA A 234 -50.30 24.69 -31.78
C ALA A 234 -50.56 23.27 -32.29
N ASN A 235 -51.57 22.63 -31.68
CA ASN A 235 -52.58 21.78 -32.31
C ASN A 235 -53.52 21.27 -31.22
#